data_AF-A0A957TZU8-F1
#
_entry.id   AF-A0A957TZU8-F1
#
_cell.length_a   1.000
_cell.length_b   1.000
_cell.length_c   1.000
_cell.angle_alpha   90.00
_cell.angle_beta   90.00
_cell.angle_gamma   90.00
#
_symmetry.space_group_name_H-M   'P 1'
#
loop_
_entity.id
_entity.type
_entity.pdbx_description
1 polymer ?
#
loop_
_entity_poly.entity_id
_entity_poly.type
_entity_poly.pdbx_seq_one_letter_code
_entity_poly.pdbx_strand_id
1 'polypeptide(L)'
;MRTTDFRSVILFIMLAALAISLGACGGGKDKELAPAPAAAEAGEAEAAAMVGDPAAGEKVYQVSCVACHGPDARGVEGLGKSLHPEDSNFISERTDAELVEYIKVGRRIDDPLNTTGIDMPPKGGNPAMT
;
A
#
# COMPACT_ATOMS: atom_id res chain seq x y z
N MET A 1 13.99 -44.69 55.12
CA MET A 1 13.60 -44.01 53.86
C MET A 1 13.01 -42.64 54.20
N ARG A 2 13.65 -41.54 53.77
CA ARG A 2 13.23 -40.15 54.05
C ARG A 2 11.97 -39.79 53.28
N THR A 3 10.88 -39.54 53.99
CA THR A 3 9.56 -39.15 53.43
C THR A 3 9.41 -37.64 53.20
N THR A 4 10.38 -36.83 53.65
CA THR A 4 10.43 -35.37 53.41
C THR A 4 10.91 -34.99 52.02
N ASP A 5 11.65 -35.87 51.33
CA ASP A 5 12.18 -35.58 50.00
C ASP A 5 11.07 -35.66 48.92
N PHE A 6 10.12 -36.58 49.06
CA PHE A 6 9.06 -36.80 48.08
C PHE A 6 8.03 -35.65 48.03
N ARG A 7 7.71 -35.06 49.19
CA ARG A 7 6.77 -33.91 49.28
C ARG A 7 7.40 -32.63 48.74
N SER A 8 8.70 -32.42 48.99
CA SER A 8 9.45 -31.29 48.43
C SER A 8 9.62 -31.39 46.92
N VAL A 9 9.87 -32.60 46.39
CA VAL A 9 9.95 -32.84 44.94
C VAL A 9 8.61 -32.58 44.25
N ILE A 10 7.49 -33.01 44.84
CA ILE A 10 6.15 -32.71 44.28
C ILE A 10 5.83 -31.21 44.31
N LEU A 11 6.20 -30.50 45.38
CA LEU A 11 5.98 -29.05 45.49
C LEU A 11 6.81 -28.27 44.45
N PHE A 12 8.05 -28.68 44.21
CA PHE A 12 8.90 -28.09 43.16
C PHE A 12 8.39 -28.38 41.75
N ILE A 13 7.85 -29.58 41.48
CA ILE A 13 7.27 -29.93 40.18
C ILE A 13 5.98 -29.13 39.92
N MET A 14 5.14 -28.92 40.93
CA MET A 14 3.92 -28.11 40.82
C MET A 14 4.22 -26.61 40.61
N LEU A 15 5.25 -26.06 41.26
CA LEU A 15 5.69 -24.67 41.06
C LEU A 15 6.33 -24.47 39.67
N ALA A 16 7.07 -25.45 39.17
CA ALA A 16 7.66 -25.39 37.83
C ALA A 16 6.59 -25.52 36.71
N ALA A 17 5.53 -26.31 36.93
CA ALA A 17 4.44 -26.48 35.98
C ALA A 17 3.56 -25.23 35.80
N LEU A 18 3.45 -24.37 36.81
CA LEU A 18 2.67 -23.12 36.74
C LEU A 18 3.39 -22.01 35.94
N ALA A 19 4.71 -22.13 35.71
CA ALA A 19 5.50 -21.16 34.95
C ALA A 19 5.52 -21.42 33.43
N ILE A 20 4.99 -22.55 32.96
CA ILE A 20 5.08 -22.99 31.55
C ILE A 20 3.89 -22.51 30.71
N SER A 21 2.83 -21.96 31.32
CA SER A 21 1.59 -21.56 30.63
C SER A 21 1.56 -20.12 30.08
N LEU A 22 2.67 -19.36 30.11
CA LEU A 22 2.77 -18.06 29.42
C LEU A 22 3.69 -18.06 28.19
N GLY A 23 4.23 -19.22 27.79
CA GLY A 23 5.25 -19.34 26.73
C GLY A 23 4.75 -19.83 25.36
N ALA A 24 3.47 -19.66 25.02
CA ALA A 24 2.91 -20.16 23.76
C ALA A 24 2.16 -19.08 22.98
N CYS A 25 2.92 -18.20 22.33
CA CYS A 25 2.50 -17.55 21.09
C CYS A 25 3.64 -17.72 20.08
N GLY A 26 3.30 -18.12 18.84
CA GLY A 26 4.17 -18.68 17.80
C GLY A 26 5.44 -17.88 17.49
N GLY A 27 6.51 -18.49 16.96
CA GLY A 27 6.51 -19.54 15.95
C GLY A 27 6.55 -18.92 14.56
N GLY A 28 7.74 -18.52 14.08
CA GLY A 28 7.90 -18.12 12.68
C GLY A 28 9.15 -17.30 12.35
N LYS A 29 10.31 -17.96 12.24
CA LYS A 29 11.39 -17.71 11.27
C LYS A 29 11.63 -16.25 10.82
N ASP A 30 12.66 -15.66 11.40
CA ASP A 30 13.77 -14.98 10.71
C ASP A 30 13.76 -15.15 9.17
N LYS A 31 12.96 -14.31 8.51
CA LYS A 31 13.36 -13.64 7.28
C LYS A 31 13.45 -12.17 7.61
N GLU A 32 14.68 -11.76 7.90
CA GLU A 32 15.20 -10.44 7.63
C GLU A 32 14.58 -9.94 6.31
N LEU A 33 13.52 -9.14 6.44
CA LEU A 33 13.01 -8.37 5.34
C LEU A 33 14.05 -7.29 5.14
N ALA A 34 14.98 -7.55 4.23
CA ALA A 34 15.85 -6.53 3.69
C ALA A 34 15.00 -5.26 3.50
N PRO A 35 15.43 -4.09 3.99
CA PRO A 35 14.72 -2.87 3.70
C PRO A 35 14.57 -2.80 2.18
N ALA A 36 13.32 -2.68 1.72
CA ALA A 36 13.05 -2.30 0.34
C ALA A 36 14.00 -1.12 0.02
N PRO A 37 14.71 -1.14 -1.11
CA PRO A 37 15.63 -0.06 -1.42
C PRO A 37 14.86 1.26 -1.32
N ALA A 38 15.46 2.13 -0.53
CA ALA A 38 14.98 3.45 -0.16
C ALA A 38 14.15 4.12 -1.27
N ALA A 39 12.87 4.34 -0.99
CA ALA A 39 12.19 5.54 -1.47
C ALA A 39 12.68 6.73 -0.61
N ALA A 40 13.98 6.98 -0.70
CA ALA A 40 14.68 8.19 -0.32
C ALA A 40 15.82 8.20 -1.35
N GLU A 41 15.79 9.02 -2.38
CA GLU A 41 15.64 10.46 -2.29
C GLU A 41 14.83 11.00 -3.48
N ALA A 42 13.57 11.39 -3.23
CA ALA A 42 13.07 12.60 -3.86
C ALA A 42 13.46 13.70 -2.89
N GLY A 43 14.60 14.34 -3.18
CA GLY A 43 15.15 15.39 -2.34
C GLY A 43 14.10 16.45 -2.05
N GLU A 44 14.28 17.08 -0.90
CA GLU A 44 13.73 18.39 -0.55
C GLU A 44 14.27 19.44 -1.54
N ALA A 45 13.91 19.30 -2.81
CA ALA A 45 13.83 20.38 -3.76
C ALA A 45 12.39 20.86 -3.66
N GLU A 46 12.19 21.76 -2.71
CA GLU A 46 11.12 22.76 -2.64
C GLU A 46 9.89 22.39 -3.48
N ALA A 47 8.86 21.84 -2.84
CA ALA A 47 7.52 21.76 -3.39
C ALA A 47 7.02 23.19 -3.65
N ALA A 48 7.51 23.81 -4.72
CA ALA A 48 6.80 24.86 -5.40
C ALA A 48 5.40 24.29 -5.62
N ALA A 49 4.39 24.94 -5.06
CA ALA A 49 3.01 24.50 -5.19
C ALA A 49 2.77 24.19 -6.67
N MET A 50 2.55 22.91 -7.00
CA MET A 50 2.15 22.52 -8.34
C MET A 50 0.73 23.04 -8.53
N VAL A 51 0.59 24.25 -9.04
CA VAL A 51 -0.71 24.83 -9.34
C VAL A 51 -1.10 24.39 -10.74
N GLY A 52 -2.02 23.43 -10.82
CA GLY A 52 -2.64 23.02 -12.07
C GLY A 52 -3.67 24.05 -12.58
N ASP A 53 -3.98 24.01 -13.87
CA ASP A 53 -5.14 24.69 -14.46
C ASP A 53 -6.30 23.69 -14.57
N PRO A 54 -7.38 23.83 -13.76
CA PRO A 54 -8.51 22.91 -13.80
C PRO A 54 -9.21 22.84 -15.16
N ALA A 55 -9.30 23.96 -15.90
CA ALA A 55 -9.97 24.00 -17.20
C ALA A 55 -9.14 23.31 -18.29
N ALA A 56 -7.81 23.41 -18.22
CA ALA A 56 -6.92 22.61 -19.06
C ALA A 56 -6.96 21.13 -18.66
N GLY A 57 -6.96 20.85 -17.36
CA GLY A 57 -7.06 19.49 -16.80
C GLY A 57 -8.34 18.77 -17.23
N GLU A 58 -9.48 19.46 -17.24
CA GLU A 58 -10.74 18.90 -17.72
C GLU A 58 -10.66 18.49 -19.20
N LYS A 59 -10.08 19.32 -20.07
CA LYS A 59 -9.92 18.96 -21.49
C LYS A 59 -9.06 17.71 -21.67
N VAL A 60 -7.97 17.60 -20.90
CA VAL A 60 -7.12 16.40 -20.92
C VAL A 60 -7.88 15.19 -20.40
N TYR A 61 -8.63 15.33 -19.32
CA TYR A 61 -9.44 14.28 -18.73
C TYR A 61 -10.43 13.69 -19.74
N GLN A 62 -11.16 14.56 -20.44
CA GLN A 62 -12.15 14.17 -21.45
C GLN A 62 -11.55 13.44 -22.66
N VAL A 63 -10.25 13.63 -22.93
CA VAL A 63 -9.59 13.00 -24.07
C VAL A 63 -8.87 11.70 -23.67
N SER A 64 -8.17 11.71 -22.53
CA SER A 64 -7.24 10.63 -22.17
C SER A 64 -7.76 9.71 -21.06
N CYS A 65 -8.63 10.20 -20.18
CA CYS A 65 -8.92 9.52 -18.91
C CYS A 65 -10.36 8.98 -18.83
N VAL A 66 -11.31 9.72 -19.41
CA VAL A 66 -12.75 9.50 -19.26
C VAL A 66 -13.21 8.11 -19.71
N ALA A 67 -12.57 7.55 -20.75
CA ALA A 67 -12.94 6.26 -21.31
C ALA A 67 -12.81 5.10 -20.30
N CYS A 68 -11.90 5.23 -19.33
CA CYS A 68 -11.67 4.22 -18.30
C CYS A 68 -12.21 4.65 -16.94
N HIS A 69 -12.08 5.92 -16.59
CA HIS A 69 -12.43 6.45 -15.26
C HIS A 69 -13.85 7.02 -15.18
N GLY A 70 -14.60 7.06 -16.28
CA GLY A 70 -15.99 7.49 -16.32
C GLY A 70 -16.15 9.02 -16.47
N PRO A 71 -17.35 9.50 -16.85
CA PRO A 71 -17.62 10.93 -17.07
C PRO A 71 -17.53 11.79 -15.81
N ASP A 72 -17.75 11.18 -14.64
CA ASP A 72 -17.71 11.82 -13.34
C ASP A 72 -16.47 11.42 -12.53
N ALA A 73 -15.52 10.70 -13.12
CA ALA A 73 -14.33 10.18 -12.45
C ALA A 73 -14.57 9.20 -11.30
N ARG A 74 -15.77 8.62 -11.17
CA ARG A 74 -16.07 7.59 -10.14
C ARG A 74 -15.64 6.17 -10.53
N GLY A 75 -15.05 6.01 -11.70
CA GLY A 75 -14.57 4.74 -12.23
C GLY A 75 -15.65 3.98 -13.02
N VAL A 76 -15.20 2.90 -13.66
CA VAL A 76 -16.04 1.94 -14.38
C VAL A 76 -15.69 0.56 -13.86
N GLU A 77 -16.71 -0.20 -13.41
CA GLU A 77 -16.50 -1.52 -12.84
C GLU A 77 -15.73 -2.43 -13.81
N GLY A 78 -14.66 -3.07 -13.31
CA GLY A 78 -13.77 -3.92 -14.11
C GLY A 78 -12.80 -3.18 -15.04
N LEU A 79 -12.78 -1.84 -15.04
CA LEU A 79 -11.91 -1.04 -15.91
C LEU A 79 -11.07 -0.02 -15.13
N GLY A 80 -11.52 1.23 -14.99
CA GLY A 80 -10.81 2.29 -14.25
C GLY A 80 -11.37 2.48 -12.84
N LYS A 81 -10.49 2.78 -11.87
CA LYS A 81 -10.85 3.07 -10.48
C LYS A 81 -11.41 4.49 -10.31
N SER A 82 -12.10 4.75 -9.20
CA SER A 82 -12.48 6.11 -8.82
C SER A 82 -11.24 6.98 -8.60
N LEU A 83 -11.32 8.23 -9.07
CA LEU A 83 -10.34 9.29 -8.83
C LEU A 83 -10.80 10.28 -7.75
N HIS A 84 -11.91 9.99 -7.07
CA HIS A 84 -12.39 10.79 -5.96
C HIS A 84 -11.69 10.39 -4.66
N PRO A 85 -11.16 11.35 -3.88
CA PRO A 85 -10.47 11.06 -2.63
C PRO A 85 -11.42 10.44 -1.58
N GLU A 86 -12.72 10.72 -1.62
CA GLU A 86 -13.70 10.09 -0.72
C GLU A 86 -13.90 8.58 -0.97
N ASP A 87 -13.61 8.10 -2.19
CA ASP A 87 -13.85 6.72 -2.62
C ASP A 87 -12.55 5.93 -2.83
N SER A 88 -11.39 6.57 -2.69
CA SER A 88 -10.09 6.01 -3.08
C SER A 88 -8.98 6.43 -2.14
N ASN A 89 -8.54 5.50 -1.28
CA ASN A 89 -7.36 5.69 -0.42
C ASN A 89 -6.10 6.03 -1.23
N PHE A 90 -5.98 5.47 -2.43
CA PHE A 90 -4.84 5.76 -3.31
C PHE A 90 -4.75 7.24 -3.68
N ILE A 91 -5.89 7.90 -3.87
CA ILE A 91 -5.95 9.33 -4.20
C ILE A 91 -5.83 10.18 -2.93
N SER A 92 -6.52 9.81 -1.85
CA SER A 92 -6.54 10.62 -0.63
C SER A 92 -5.25 10.58 0.19
N GLU A 93 -4.42 9.55 0.03
CA GLU A 93 -3.15 9.41 0.77
C GLU A 93 -1.93 9.92 -0.01
N ARG A 94 -2.12 10.53 -1.19
CA ARG A 94 -1.03 11.00 -2.06
C ARG A 94 -1.13 12.50 -2.32
N THR A 95 0.03 13.11 -2.44
CA THR A 95 0.19 14.49 -2.89
C THR A 95 0.02 14.59 -4.41
N ASP A 96 -0.29 15.79 -4.91
CA ASP A 96 -0.40 16.05 -6.34
C ASP A 96 0.87 15.67 -7.11
N ALA A 97 2.06 15.94 -6.53
CA ALA A 97 3.34 15.59 -7.12
C ALA A 97 3.48 14.07 -7.30
N GLU A 98 3.09 13.28 -6.29
CA GLU A 98 3.11 11.82 -6.37
C GLU A 98 2.11 11.28 -7.39
N LEU A 99 0.92 11.89 -7.48
CA LEU A 99 -0.09 11.53 -8.47
C LEU A 99 0.39 11.85 -9.89
N VAL A 100 1.06 12.98 -10.10
CA VAL A 100 1.67 13.32 -11.40
C VAL A 100 2.73 12.30 -11.80
N GLU A 101 3.63 11.92 -10.88
CA GLU A 101 4.62 10.88 -11.16
C GLU A 101 3.96 9.53 -11.47
N TYR A 102 2.91 9.17 -10.73
CA TYR A 102 2.14 7.96 -11.00
C TYR A 102 1.45 8.00 -12.38
N ILE A 103 0.85 9.12 -12.77
CA ILE A 103 0.22 9.29 -14.09
C ILE A 103 1.27 9.13 -15.19
N LYS A 104 2.50 9.63 -15.01
CA LYS A 104 3.57 9.49 -16.01
C LYS A 104 3.93 8.04 -16.32
N VAL A 105 3.85 7.14 -15.34
CA VAL A 105 4.26 5.74 -15.49
C VAL A 105 3.09 4.76 -15.65
N GLY A 106 1.93 5.06 -15.07
CA GLY A 106 0.80 4.14 -15.05
C GLY A 106 0.99 2.94 -14.10
N ARG A 107 0.16 1.92 -14.26
CA ARG A 107 0.28 0.64 -13.55
C ARG A 107 -0.02 -0.52 -14.49
N ARG A 108 0.99 -1.37 -14.67
CA ARG A 108 0.95 -2.51 -15.57
C ARG A 108 0.03 -3.62 -15.12
N ILE A 109 -0.36 -4.48 -16.06
CA ILE A 109 -1.19 -5.67 -15.80
C ILE A 109 -0.51 -6.68 -14.87
N ASP A 110 0.83 -6.76 -14.91
CA ASP A 110 1.65 -7.66 -14.11
C ASP A 110 2.09 -7.08 -12.76
N ASP A 111 1.70 -5.83 -12.46
CA ASP A 111 1.96 -5.22 -11.17
C ASP A 111 1.15 -5.95 -10.08
N PRO A 112 1.78 -6.39 -8.97
CA PRO A 112 1.11 -7.19 -7.94
C PRO A 112 0.00 -6.44 -7.20
N LEU A 113 -0.05 -5.10 -7.29
CA LEU A 113 -1.09 -4.27 -6.70
C LEU A 113 -2.14 -3.83 -7.74
N ASN A 114 -2.05 -4.30 -8.99
CA ASN A 114 -3.11 -4.13 -9.96
C ASN A 114 -4.30 -5.04 -9.60
N THR A 115 -5.41 -4.41 -9.21
CA THR A 115 -6.63 -5.12 -8.79
C THR A 115 -7.69 -5.23 -9.89
N THR A 116 -7.52 -4.57 -11.04
CA THR A 116 -8.47 -4.64 -12.15
C THR A 116 -8.06 -5.69 -13.18
N GLY A 117 -6.78 -6.06 -13.22
CA GLY A 117 -6.23 -6.90 -14.29
C GLY A 117 -6.18 -6.19 -15.64
N ILE A 118 -6.34 -4.87 -15.66
CA ILE A 118 -6.24 -4.01 -16.85
C ILE A 118 -5.07 -3.05 -16.65
N ASP A 119 -4.27 -2.87 -17.69
CA ASP A 119 -3.19 -1.89 -17.70
C ASP A 119 -3.74 -0.46 -17.64
N MET A 120 -3.25 0.33 -16.68
CA MET A 120 -3.35 1.79 -16.75
C MET A 120 -2.10 2.28 -17.45
N PRO A 121 -2.17 2.64 -18.76
CA PRO A 121 -0.98 3.00 -19.51
C PRO A 121 -0.35 4.31 -19.02
N PRO A 122 0.96 4.50 -19.23
CA PRO A 122 1.64 5.77 -19.03
C PRO A 122 0.85 6.93 -19.64
N LYS A 123 0.61 7.98 -18.86
CA LYS A 123 -0.09 9.21 -19.24
C LYS A 123 -1.49 8.97 -19.82
N GLY A 124 -2.20 7.95 -19.32
CA GLY A 124 -3.51 7.57 -19.84
C GLY A 124 -3.47 7.14 -21.31
N GLY A 125 -2.32 6.66 -21.79
CA GLY A 125 -2.12 6.27 -23.18
C GLY A 125 -1.88 7.46 -24.12
N ASN A 126 -1.69 8.67 -23.58
CA ASN A 126 -1.43 9.87 -24.36
C ASN A 126 0.06 10.28 -24.27
N PRO A 127 0.91 9.88 -25.23
CA PRO A 127 2.33 10.20 -25.21
C PRO A 127 2.64 11.69 -25.40
N ALA A 128 1.65 12.50 -25.80
CA ALA A 128 1.83 13.93 -26.00
C ALA A 128 1.73 14.76 -24.70
N MET A 129 1.30 14.15 -23.58
CA MET A 129 1.30 14.82 -22.27
C MET A 129 2.73 14.96 -21.75
N THR A 130 3.10 16.13 -21.24
CA THR A 130 4.46 16.45 -20.74
C THR A 130 4.46 16.67 -19.24
#